data_AF-A0A2M9LLP9-F1
#
_entry.id   AF-A0A2M9LLP9-F1
#
_cell.length_a   1.000
_cell.length_b   1.000
_cell.length_c   1.000
_cell.angle_alpha   90.00
_cell.angle_beta   90.00
_cell.angle_gamma   90.00
#
_symmetry.space_group_name_H-M   'P 1'
#
loop_
_entity.id
_entity.type
_entity.pdbx_description
1 polymer ?
#
loop_
_entity_poly.entity_id
_entity_poly.type
_entity_poly.pdbx_seq_one_letter_code
_entity_poly.pdbx_strand_id
1 'polypeptide(L)'
;MTTTVTKNLLSPRESQVAHALSNKETAVAVDYATKAISRPKLLAPDALCLLRGERELVPLPARGLGPEKMAGKLQRPLNIVRRDGRRLFVSLGARNRPHAMKRACQFEILREEQVVAWLR
;
A
#
# COMPACT_ATOMS: atom_id res chain seq x y z
N MET A 1 16.50 -41.04 19.79
CA MET A 1 16.52 -40.42 18.45
C MET A 1 15.41 -39.39 18.40
N THR A 2 15.74 -38.12 18.65
CA THR A 2 14.77 -37.01 18.73
C THR A 2 14.77 -36.27 17.40
N THR A 3 13.65 -36.29 16.70
CA THR A 3 13.45 -35.64 15.41
C THR A 3 13.32 -34.12 15.59
N THR A 4 14.30 -33.39 15.07
CA THR A 4 14.28 -31.93 14.99
C THR A 4 13.18 -31.47 14.03
N VAL A 5 12.18 -30.77 14.56
CA VAL A 5 11.14 -30.11 13.76
C VAL A 5 11.77 -28.88 13.10
N THR A 6 12.03 -28.98 11.79
CA THR A 6 12.48 -27.88 10.95
C THR A 6 11.36 -26.86 10.83
N LYS A 7 11.42 -25.77 11.61
CA LYS A 7 10.62 -24.57 11.35
C LYS A 7 11.12 -23.99 10.03
N ASN A 8 10.38 -24.21 8.95
CA ASN A 8 10.59 -23.52 7.68
C ASN A 8 10.37 -22.02 7.91
N LEU A 9 11.45 -21.31 8.22
CA LEU A 9 11.54 -19.86 8.19
C LEU A 9 11.40 -19.46 6.72
N LEU A 10 10.17 -19.13 6.29
CA LEU A 10 9.95 -18.42 5.03
C LEU A 10 10.90 -17.23 5.00
N SER A 11 11.60 -17.06 3.87
CA SER A 11 12.43 -15.88 3.64
C SER A 11 11.57 -14.62 3.84
N PRO A 12 12.11 -13.49 4.35
CA PRO A 12 11.35 -12.24 4.49
C PRO A 12 10.58 -11.84 3.23
N ARG A 13 11.08 -12.23 2.06
CA ARG A 13 10.46 -12.07 0.74
C ARG A 13 9.19 -12.90 0.56
N GLU A 14 9.24 -14.19 0.89
CA GLU A 14 8.09 -15.09 0.77
C GLU A 14 7.00 -14.71 1.78
N SER A 15 7.40 -14.23 2.97
CA SER A 15 6.47 -13.71 3.96
C SER A 15 5.77 -12.42 3.49
N GLN A 16 6.48 -11.52 2.80
CA GLN A 16 5.88 -10.31 2.21
C GLN A 16 4.93 -10.60 1.05
N VAL A 17 5.29 -11.54 0.16
CA VAL A 17 4.43 -11.96 -0.95
C VAL A 17 3.18 -12.68 -0.44
N ALA A 18 3.31 -13.56 0.56
CA ALA A 18 2.16 -14.19 1.20
C ALA A 18 1.25 -13.17 1.93
N HIS A 19 1.84 -12.16 2.58
CA HIS A 19 1.09 -11.10 3.24
C HIS A 19 0.42 -10.13 2.25
N ALA A 20 1.01 -9.96 1.06
CA ALA A 20 0.41 -9.24 -0.06
C ALA A 20 -0.83 -9.95 -0.62
N LEU A 21 -0.80 -11.29 -0.71
CA LEU A 21 -1.92 -12.12 -1.15
C LEU A 21 -3.10 -12.10 -0.16
N SER A 22 -2.84 -11.89 1.14
CA SER A 22 -3.90 -11.73 2.16
C SER A 22 -4.48 -10.30 2.19
N ASN A 23 -3.69 -9.29 1.78
CA ASN A 23 -4.10 -7.89 1.86
C ASN A 23 -4.58 -7.36 0.50
N LYS A 24 -5.91 -7.25 0.35
CA LYS A 24 -6.57 -6.80 -0.89
C LYS A 24 -6.07 -5.45 -1.43
N GLU A 25 -5.58 -4.57 -0.56
CA GLU A 25 -4.95 -3.29 -0.95
C GLU A 25 -3.65 -3.51 -1.71
N THR A 26 -2.78 -4.36 -1.16
CA THR A 26 -1.48 -4.68 -1.75
C THR A 26 -1.66 -5.43 -3.06
N ALA A 27 -2.58 -6.40 -3.12
CA ALA A 27 -2.89 -7.11 -4.35
C ALA A 27 -3.23 -6.14 -5.50
N VAL A 28 -4.14 -5.18 -5.30
CA VAL A 28 -4.49 -4.18 -6.32
C VAL A 28 -3.28 -3.37 -6.80
N ALA A 29 -2.44 -2.91 -5.87
CA ALA A 29 -1.25 -2.14 -6.22
C ALA A 29 -0.24 -2.98 -7.04
N VAL A 30 -0.01 -4.23 -6.63
CA VAL A 30 0.88 -5.16 -7.31
C VAL A 30 0.34 -5.52 -8.68
N ASP A 31 -0.94 -5.87 -8.80
CA ASP A 31 -1.55 -6.29 -10.06
C ASP A 31 -1.44 -5.21 -11.15
N TYR A 32 -1.63 -3.94 -10.77
CA TYR A 32 -1.42 -2.82 -11.70
C TYR A 32 0.05 -2.64 -12.07
N ALA A 33 0.96 -2.77 -11.10
CA ALA A 33 2.39 -2.55 -11.33
C ALA A 33 3.05 -3.69 -12.12
N THR A 34 2.58 -4.93 -11.95
CA THR A 34 3.05 -6.10 -12.71
C THR A 34 2.31 -6.28 -14.03
N LYS A 35 1.34 -5.39 -14.33
CA LYS A 35 0.46 -5.45 -15.50
C LYS A 35 -0.35 -6.75 -15.58
N ALA A 36 -0.57 -7.41 -14.44
CA ALA A 36 -1.47 -8.55 -14.32
C ALA A 36 -2.94 -8.13 -14.60
N ILE A 37 -3.26 -6.86 -14.35
CA ILE A 37 -4.51 -6.22 -14.78
C ILE A 37 -4.21 -4.92 -15.53
N SER A 38 -5.09 -4.56 -16.47
CA SER A 38 -4.94 -3.33 -17.27
C SER A 38 -4.95 -2.08 -16.37
N ARG A 39 -3.99 -1.17 -16.61
CA ARG A 39 -3.89 0.11 -15.89
C ARG A 39 -5.22 0.86 -15.94
N PRO A 40 -5.72 1.41 -14.82
CA PRO A 40 -7.00 2.09 -14.81
C PRO A 40 -6.88 3.41 -15.58
N LYS A 41 -8.00 3.88 -16.15
CA LYS A 41 -8.06 5.18 -16.82
C LYS A 41 -7.50 6.26 -15.90
N LEU A 42 -6.50 6.99 -16.39
CA LEU A 42 -5.86 8.07 -15.66
C LEU A 42 -6.84 9.21 -15.43
N LEU A 43 -6.72 9.83 -14.27
CA LEU A 43 -7.44 11.03 -13.89
C LEU A 43 -6.45 12.18 -13.86
N ALA A 44 -6.93 13.41 -14.10
CA ALA A 44 -6.10 14.60 -14.03
C ALA A 44 -5.41 14.67 -12.65
N PRO A 45 -4.06 14.54 -12.57
CA PRO A 45 -3.35 14.53 -11.30
C PRO A 45 -3.53 15.85 -10.54
N ASP A 46 -3.65 16.95 -11.29
CA ASP A 46 -3.79 18.31 -10.76
C ASP A 46 -5.15 18.56 -10.09
N ALA A 47 -6.16 17.71 -10.37
CA ALA A 47 -7.45 17.78 -9.71
C ALA A 47 -7.41 17.29 -8.25
N LEU A 48 -6.30 16.66 -7.82
CA LEU A 48 -6.14 16.12 -6.48
C LEU A 48 -5.11 16.91 -5.67
N CYS A 49 -5.61 17.76 -4.77
CA CYS A 49 -4.77 18.43 -3.78
C CYS A 49 -4.58 17.55 -2.54
N LEU A 50 -3.45 16.87 -2.44
CA LEU A 50 -3.02 16.18 -1.22
C LEU A 50 -1.95 16.97 -0.49
N LEU A 51 -2.11 17.12 0.83
CA LEU A 51 -1.08 17.63 1.70
C LEU A 51 0.12 16.66 1.74
N ARG A 52 1.31 17.19 2.03
CA ARG A 52 2.56 16.39 2.11
C ARG A 52 2.41 15.17 3.01
N GLY A 53 1.83 15.36 4.20
CA GLY A 53 1.60 14.28 5.16
C GLY A 53 0.60 13.22 4.70
N GLU A 54 -0.26 13.50 3.72
CA GLU A 54 -1.19 12.53 3.11
C GLU A 54 -0.50 11.75 1.99
N ARG A 55 0.32 12.43 1.18
CA ARG A 55 1.11 11.79 0.12
C ARG A 55 2.10 10.76 0.68
N GLU A 56 2.74 11.07 1.81
CA GLU A 56 3.65 10.15 2.51
C GLU A 56 2.95 8.87 2.99
N LEU A 57 1.63 8.92 3.21
CA LEU A 57 0.86 7.76 3.66
C LEU A 57 0.56 6.81 2.50
N VAL A 58 0.28 7.30 1.29
CA VAL A 58 -0.14 6.46 0.14
C VAL A 58 0.65 5.17 -0.08
N PRO A 59 2.00 5.18 -0.10
CA PRO A 59 2.77 3.97 -0.33
C PRO A 59 2.71 2.95 0.82
N LEU A 60 2.29 3.33 2.03
CA LEU A 60 2.34 2.44 3.20
C LEU A 60 1.17 1.42 3.24
N PRO A 61 -0.11 1.81 3.04
CA PRO A 61 -1.21 0.87 2.87
C PRO A 61 -1.02 -0.03 1.64
N ALA A 62 -0.44 0.50 0.56
CA ALA A 62 -0.09 -0.30 -0.62
C ALA A 62 0.88 -1.45 -0.27
N ARG A 63 1.78 -1.23 0.70
CA ARG A 63 2.71 -2.24 1.23
C ARG A 63 2.11 -3.11 2.33
N GLY A 64 0.82 -2.96 2.60
CA GLY A 64 0.07 -3.73 3.58
C GLY A 64 0.30 -3.28 5.03
N LEU A 65 0.84 -2.07 5.26
CA LEU A 65 1.04 -1.57 6.61
C LEU A 65 -0.27 -1.03 7.18
N GLY A 66 -0.60 -1.50 8.39
CA GLY A 66 -1.69 -0.94 9.21
C GLY A 66 -1.28 0.36 9.91
N PRO A 67 -2.24 1.13 10.47
CA PRO A 67 -1.99 2.44 11.06
C PRO A 67 -0.92 2.47 12.16
N GLU A 68 -0.83 1.43 12.98
CA GLU A 68 0.18 1.31 14.05
C GLU A 68 1.59 1.16 13.50
N LYS A 69 1.78 0.26 12.53
CA LYS A 69 3.07 0.10 11.84
C LYS A 69 3.46 1.36 11.07
N MET A 70 2.48 2.05 10.49
CA MET A 70 2.68 3.34 9.83
C MET A 70 3.14 4.42 10.81
N ALA A 71 2.52 4.51 11.98
CA ALA A 71 2.90 5.45 13.03
C ALA A 71 4.35 5.24 13.48
N GLY A 72 4.75 3.99 13.74
CA GLY A 72 6.14 3.66 14.06
C GLY A 72 7.10 4.00 12.92
N LYS A 73 6.76 3.66 11.68
CA LYS A 73 7.62 3.91 10.51
C LYS A 73 7.79 5.39 10.18
N LEU A 74 6.73 6.18 10.36
CA LEU A 74 6.76 7.62 10.12
C LEU A 74 7.26 8.41 11.33
N GLN A 75 7.44 7.77 12.49
CA GLN A 75 7.71 8.43 13.77
C GLN A 75 6.66 9.51 14.08
N ARG A 76 5.39 9.24 13.77
CA ARG A 76 4.26 10.15 13.94
C ARG A 76 3.24 9.58 14.93
N PRO A 77 2.56 10.41 15.72
CA PRO A 77 1.50 9.94 16.61
C PRO A 77 0.38 9.19 15.87
N LEU A 78 -0.10 8.09 16.45
CA LEU A 78 -1.10 7.21 15.82
C LEU A 78 -2.41 7.93 15.49
N ASN A 79 -2.86 8.85 16.34
CA ASN A 79 -4.05 9.66 16.11
C ASN A 79 -3.91 10.54 14.85
N ILE A 80 -2.73 11.13 14.61
CA ILE A 80 -2.42 11.92 13.42
C ILE A 80 -2.41 11.03 12.18
N VAL A 81 -1.76 9.87 12.24
CA VAL A 81 -1.75 8.90 11.12
C VAL A 81 -3.17 8.44 10.76
N ARG A 82 -4.01 8.15 11.75
CA ARG A 82 -5.42 7.76 11.53
C ARG A 82 -6.24 8.92 10.95
N ARG A 83 -6.02 10.15 11.41
CA ARG A 83 -6.71 11.34 10.88
C ARG A 83 -6.33 11.59 9.43
N ASP A 84 -5.04 11.65 9.14
CA ASP A 84 -4.51 11.93 7.81
C ASP A 84 -4.82 10.78 6.84
N GLY A 85 -4.81 9.53 7.32
CA GLY A 85 -5.26 8.38 6.54
C GLY A 85 -6.73 8.51 6.14
N ARG A 86 -7.63 8.83 7.07
CA ARG A 86 -9.05 9.07 6.75
C ARG A 86 -9.23 10.21 5.74
N ARG A 87 -8.49 11.30 5.91
CA ARG A 87 -8.52 12.44 4.99
C ARG A 87 -8.02 12.04 3.59
N LEU A 88 -6.95 11.25 3.50
CA LEU A 88 -6.46 10.69 2.25
C LEU A 88 -7.55 9.86 1.52
N PHE A 89 -8.28 8.98 2.23
CA PHE A 89 -9.37 8.21 1.61
C PHE A 89 -10.48 9.11 1.06
N VAL A 90 -10.85 10.16 1.80
CA VAL A 90 -11.85 11.14 1.37
C VAL A 90 -11.36 11.93 0.15
N SER A 91 -10.13 12.45 0.20
CA SER A 91 -9.53 13.20 -0.92
C SER A 91 -9.45 12.35 -2.19
N LEU A 92 -9.10 11.07 -2.06
CA LEU A 92 -9.10 10.13 -3.19
C LEU A 92 -10.50 9.78 -3.69
N GLY A 93 -11.58 10.13 -2.98
CA GLY A 93 -12.94 9.71 -3.29
C GLY A 93 -13.13 8.20 -3.17
N ALA A 94 -12.37 7.56 -2.29
CA ALA A 94 -12.34 6.11 -2.15
C ALA A 94 -13.38 5.62 -1.13
N ARG A 95 -14.09 4.57 -1.50
CA ARG A 95 -15.13 3.94 -0.65
C ARG A 95 -14.58 2.90 0.32
N ASN A 96 -13.45 2.31 -0.03
CA ASN A 96 -12.75 1.31 0.75
C ASN A 96 -11.27 1.35 0.39
N ARG A 97 -10.48 0.56 1.11
CA ARG A 97 -9.02 0.64 0.99
C ARG A 97 -8.47 0.13 -0.34
N PRO A 98 -8.93 -1.01 -0.91
CA PRO A 98 -8.54 -1.41 -2.26
C PRO A 98 -8.92 -0.38 -3.33
N HIS A 99 -10.11 0.25 -3.21
CA HIS A 99 -10.52 1.32 -4.11
C HIS A 99 -9.59 2.53 -4.01
N ALA A 100 -9.06 2.83 -2.82
CA ALA A 100 -8.07 3.89 -2.65
C ALA A 100 -6.76 3.59 -3.37
N MET A 101 -6.31 2.33 -3.41
CA MET A 101 -5.11 1.95 -4.15
C MET A 101 -5.31 2.13 -5.66
N LYS A 102 -6.47 1.70 -6.17
CA LYS A 102 -6.87 1.99 -7.55
C LYS A 102 -6.84 3.49 -7.84
N ARG A 103 -7.45 4.32 -6.98
CA ARG A 103 -7.47 5.79 -7.16
C ARG A 103 -6.08 6.40 -7.07
N ALA A 104 -5.24 5.93 -6.16
CA ALA A 104 -3.85 6.36 -6.04
C ALA A 104 -3.03 6.06 -7.30
N CYS A 105 -3.29 4.94 -7.98
CA CYS A 105 -2.72 4.64 -9.29
C CYS A 105 -3.30 5.54 -10.40
N GLN A 106 -4.61 5.82 -10.39
CA GLN A 106 -5.27 6.69 -11.37
C GLN A 106 -4.76 8.14 -11.34
N PHE A 107 -4.41 8.64 -10.15
CA PHE A 107 -3.82 9.97 -9.95
C PHE A 107 -2.28 9.95 -9.99
N GLU A 108 -1.66 8.83 -10.34
CA GLU A 108 -0.19 8.66 -10.45
C GLU A 108 0.61 8.99 -9.17
N ILE A 109 -0.05 8.92 -8.02
CA ILE A 109 0.58 9.10 -6.70
C ILE A 109 1.35 7.84 -6.34
N LEU A 110 0.76 6.68 -6.65
CA LEU A 110 1.41 5.39 -6.55
C LEU A 110 1.85 4.96 -7.96
N ARG A 111 3.15 5.02 -8.21
CA ARG A 111 3.74 4.69 -9.52
C ARG A 111 4.14 3.23 -9.60
N GLU A 112 4.05 2.66 -10.80
CA GLU A 112 4.51 1.30 -11.12
C GLU A 112 5.95 1.07 -10.63
N GLU A 113 6.84 2.00 -10.94
CA GLU A 113 8.26 1.95 -10.58
C GLU A 113 8.47 1.81 -9.07
N GLN A 114 7.67 2.53 -8.26
CA GLN A 114 7.76 2.48 -6.81
C GLN A 114 7.32 1.13 -6.28
N VAL A 115 6.22 0.59 -6.81
CA VAL A 115 5.70 -0.72 -6.40
C VAL A 115 6.67 -1.83 -6.79
N VAL A 116 7.18 -1.82 -8.03
CA VAL A 116 8.17 -2.80 -8.52
C VAL A 116 9.46 -2.75 -7.70
N ALA A 117 9.93 -1.55 -7.31
CA ALA A 117 11.12 -1.40 -6.48
C ALA A 117 10.99 -2.06 -5.09
N TRP A 118 9.78 -2.29 -4.59
CA TRP A 118 9.56 -2.98 -3.31
C TRP A 118 9.47 -4.50 -3.44
N LEU A 119 9.31 -5.02 -4.66
CA LEU A 119 9.18 -6.45 -4.96
C LEU A 119 10.53 -7.11 -5.27
N ARG A 120 11.60 -6.34 -5.47
CA ARG A 120 12.98 -6.81 -5.70
C ARG A 120 13.72 -6.96 -4.35
#